data_AF-A0A6M3LS97-F1
#
_entry.id   AF-A0A6M3LS97-F1
#
_cell.length_a   1.000
_cell.length_b   1.000
_cell.length_c   1.000
_cell.angle_alpha   90.00
_cell.angle_beta   90.00
_cell.angle_gamma   90.00
#
_symmetry.space_group_name_H-M   'P 1'
#
loop_
_entity.id
_entity.type
_entity.pdbx_description
1 polymer ?
#
loop_
_entity_poly.entity_id
_entity_poly.type
_entity_poly.pdbx_seq_one_letter_code
_entity_poly.pdbx_strand_id
1 'polypeptide(L)'
;MAYLVVREAAERIGITEVGDPLVSKRRHPHPHHLRHSLAVHSVRKTKGNYADLIRLQQQLGHASVATTASYVQFSDEEQRKWYDELWKEKEDE
;
A
#
# COMPACT_ATOMS: atom_id res chain seq x y z
N MET A 1 18.95 14.35 7.74
CA MET A 1 19.92 13.88 6.74
C MET A 1 19.30 12.99 5.67
N ALA A 2 18.64 11.87 6.02
CA ALA A 2 18.00 11.01 5.01
C ALA A 2 16.94 11.70 4.12
N TYR A 3 16.17 12.65 4.68
CA TYR A 3 15.13 13.32 3.90
C TYR A 3 15.67 14.28 2.83
N LEU A 4 16.86 14.85 3.02
CA LEU A 4 17.47 15.76 2.05
C LEU A 4 17.87 15.00 0.79
N VAL A 5 18.44 13.80 0.95
CA VAL A 5 18.79 12.91 -0.18
C VAL A 5 17.55 12.52 -0.96
N VAL A 6 16.47 12.14 -0.28
CA VAL A 6 15.19 11.80 -0.94
C VAL A 6 14.61 13.00 -1.68
N ARG A 7 14.65 14.19 -1.07
CA ARG A 7 14.13 15.41 -1.68
C ARG A 7 14.93 15.79 -2.92
N GLU A 8 16.25 15.82 -2.82
CA GLU A 8 17.13 16.17 -3.95
C GLU A 8 17.01 15.16 -5.10
N ALA A 9 16.93 13.86 -4.78
CA ALA A 9 16.70 12.83 -5.79
C ALA A 9 15.34 13.00 -6.52
N ALA A 10 14.29 13.39 -5.79
CA ALA A 10 12.98 13.64 -6.35
C ALA A 10 12.94 14.93 -7.19
N GLU A 11 13.60 16.00 -6.74
CA GLU A 11 13.73 17.26 -7.46
C GLU A 11 14.43 17.08 -8.82
N ARG A 12 15.47 16.23 -8.89
CA ARG A 12 16.19 15.91 -10.14
C ARG A 12 15.28 15.31 -11.23
N ILE A 13 14.18 14.67 -10.85
CA ILE A 13 13.19 14.09 -11.77
C ILE A 13 11.89 14.89 -11.83
N GLY A 14 11.87 16.10 -11.27
CA GLY A 14 10.72 17.01 -11.32
C GLY A 14 9.60 16.72 -10.30
N ILE A 15 9.82 15.84 -9.32
CA ILE A 15 8.85 15.58 -8.25
C ILE A 15 9.16 16.49 -7.06
N THR A 16 8.49 17.65 -7.02
CA THR A 16 8.68 18.65 -5.96
C THR A 16 7.73 18.48 -4.78
N GLU A 17 6.52 17.95 -5.03
CA GLU A 17 5.49 17.72 -4.02
C GLU A 17 4.79 16.38 -4.23
N VAL A 18 4.38 15.76 -3.12
CA VAL A 18 3.56 14.54 -3.08
C VAL A 18 2.37 14.72 -2.13
N GLY A 19 1.28 14.01 -2.43
CA GLY A 19 0.02 14.05 -1.68
C GLY A 19 -1.16 14.39 -2.58
N ASP A 20 -2.32 13.78 -2.30
CA ASP A 20 -3.57 14.09 -2.98
C ASP A 20 -4.22 15.32 -2.32
N PRO A 21 -4.47 16.43 -3.03
CA PRO A 21 -5.09 17.64 -2.48
C PRO A 21 -6.45 17.43 -1.81
N LEU A 22 -7.19 16.39 -2.21
CA LEU A 22 -8.50 16.05 -1.67
C LEU A 22 -8.41 15.26 -0.35
N VAL A 23 -7.27 14.61 -0.10
CA VAL A 23 -7.09 13.67 1.03
C VAL A 23 -6.02 14.15 2.01
N SER A 24 -5.03 14.90 1.54
CA SER A 24 -3.82 15.24 2.31
C SER A 24 -3.17 16.54 1.86
N LYS A 25 -2.51 17.24 2.79
CA LYS A 25 -1.69 18.41 2.44
C LYS A 25 -0.52 17.99 1.56
N ARG A 26 -0.25 18.75 0.49
CA ARG A 26 0.98 18.59 -0.30
C ARG A 26 2.22 18.79 0.55
N ARG A 27 3.18 17.88 0.42
CA ARG A 27 4.43 17.89 1.16
C ARG A 27 5.59 17.54 0.24
N HIS A 28 6.78 18.00 0.61
CA HIS A 28 7.99 17.55 -0.06
C HIS A 28 8.19 16.03 0.12
N PRO A 29 8.79 15.35 -0.87
CA PRO A 29 9.21 13.97 -0.76
C PRO A 29 10.04 13.73 0.50
N HIS A 30 9.75 12.62 1.18
CA HIS A 30 10.35 12.25 2.47
C HIS A 30 10.47 10.72 2.53
N PRO A 31 11.45 10.14 3.24
CA PRO A 31 11.60 8.69 3.37
C PRO A 31 10.31 7.94 3.72
N HIS A 32 9.45 8.58 4.53
CA HIS A 32 8.14 8.02 4.87
C HIS A 32 7.23 7.81 3.65
N HIS A 33 7.25 8.71 2.65
CA HIS A 33 6.49 8.56 1.42
C HIS A 33 7.00 7.38 0.56
N LEU A 34 8.31 7.13 0.56
CA LEU A 34 8.89 5.97 -0.12
C LEU A 34 8.49 4.66 0.57
N ARG A 35 8.56 4.63 1.91
CA ARG A 35 8.09 3.48 2.70
C ARG A 35 6.61 3.19 2.45
N HIS A 36 5.78 4.24 2.44
CA HIS A 36 4.35 4.12 2.12
C HIS A 36 4.14 3.56 0.71
N SER A 37 4.85 4.10 -0.28
CA SER A 37 4.78 3.65 -1.68
C SER A 37 5.19 2.18 -1.84
N LEU A 38 6.25 1.75 -1.15
CA LEU A 38 6.67 0.35 -1.10
C LEU A 38 5.57 -0.55 -0.52
N ALA A 39 4.98 -0.16 0.61
CA ALA A 39 3.94 -0.94 1.26
C ALA A 39 2.69 -1.10 0.37
N VAL A 40 2.21 0.00 -0.24
CA VAL A 40 1.10 -0.04 -1.21
C VAL A 40 1.44 -0.95 -2.40
N HIS A 41 2.64 -0.83 -2.95
CA HIS A 41 3.07 -1.64 -4.09
C HIS A 41 3.11 -3.13 -3.74
N SER A 42 3.69 -3.49 -2.60
CA SER A 42 3.77 -4.87 -2.14
C SER A 42 2.40 -5.51 -1.99
N VAL A 43 1.46 -4.82 -1.34
CA VAL A 43 0.08 -5.32 -1.16
C VAL A 43 -0.63 -5.54 -2.49
N ARG A 44 -0.48 -4.60 -3.45
CA ARG A 44 -1.05 -4.75 -4.79
C ARG A 44 -0.47 -5.94 -5.55
N LYS A 45 0.84 -6.22 -5.39
CA LYS A 45 1.50 -7.36 -6.04
C LYS A 45 1.12 -8.71 -5.43
N THR A 46 0.92 -8.76 -4.12
CA THR A 46 0.57 -9.99 -3.38
C THR A 46 -0.93 -10.23 -3.27
N LYS A 47 -1.75 -9.31 -3.81
CA LYS A 47 -3.21 -9.27 -3.69
C LYS A 47 -3.70 -9.27 -2.24
N GLY A 48 -2.89 -8.71 -1.33
CA GLY A 48 -3.27 -8.56 0.08
C GLY A 48 -3.50 -9.88 0.83
N ASN A 49 -2.91 -10.99 0.39
CA ASN A 49 -3.04 -12.24 1.14
C ASN A 49 -2.40 -12.12 2.54
N TYR A 50 -2.94 -12.86 3.50
CA TYR A 50 -2.57 -12.70 4.92
C TYR A 50 -1.10 -13.05 5.22
N ALA A 51 -0.56 -14.08 4.56
CA ALA A 51 0.83 -14.50 4.75
C ALA A 51 1.83 -13.41 4.30
N ASP A 52 1.57 -12.78 3.16
CA ASP A 52 2.39 -11.69 2.65
C ASP A 52 2.21 -10.40 3.42
N LEU A 53 1.04 -10.15 4.01
CA LEU A 53 0.84 -9.04 4.95
C LEU A 53 1.69 -9.19 6.22
N ILE A 54 1.85 -10.41 6.75
CA ILE A 54 2.75 -10.67 7.89
C ILE A 54 4.21 -10.44 7.49
N ARG A 55 4.63 -10.91 6.32
CA ARG A 55 5.98 -10.66 5.80
C ARG A 55 6.25 -9.17 5.66
N LEU A 56 5.31 -8.43 5.08
CA LEU A 56 5.41 -6.98 4.94
C LEU A 56 5.45 -6.28 6.31
N GLN A 57 4.63 -6.73 7.27
CA GLN A 57 4.66 -6.21 8.64
C GLN A 57 6.05 -6.38 9.28
N GLN A 58 6.68 -7.54 9.13
CA GLN A 58 8.04 -7.79 9.64
C GLN A 58 9.08 -6.91 8.95
N GLN A 59 9.03 -6.80 7.62
CA GLN A 59 9.94 -5.92 6.85
C GLN A 59 9.82 -4.45 7.25
N LEU A 60 8.60 -4.01 7.54
CA LEU A 60 8.33 -2.66 8.00
C LEU A 60 8.64 -2.49 9.50
N GLY A 61 8.67 -3.56 10.28
CA GLY A 61 8.82 -3.50 11.74
C GLY A 61 7.60 -2.90 12.43
N HIS A 62 6.39 -3.12 11.89
CA HIS A 62 5.17 -2.69 12.56
C HIS A 62 4.86 -3.60 13.76
N ALA A 63 4.42 -3.01 14.87
CA ALA A 63 4.01 -3.76 16.06
C ALA A 63 2.72 -4.56 15.86
N SER A 64 1.88 -4.16 14.90
CA SER A 64 0.60 -4.80 14.63
C SER A 64 0.37 -4.98 13.13
N VAL A 65 -0.22 -6.12 12.77
CA VAL A 65 -0.69 -6.39 11.40
C VAL A 65 -1.76 -5.37 11.00
N ALA A 66 -2.58 -4.88 11.94
CA ALA A 66 -3.61 -3.87 11.65
C ALA A 66 -3.03 -2.59 11.02
N THR A 67 -1.84 -2.17 11.46
CA THR A 67 -1.14 -1.02 10.86
C THR A 67 -0.75 -1.30 9.41
N THR A 68 -0.33 -2.52 9.09
CA THR A 68 0.00 -2.93 7.71
C THR A 68 -1.25 -3.16 6.88
N ALA A 69 -2.34 -3.64 7.47
CA ALA A 69 -3.60 -3.87 6.79
C ALA A 69 -4.22 -2.57 6.24
N SER A 70 -3.86 -1.40 6.79
CA SER A 70 -4.28 -0.10 6.24
C SER A 70 -3.84 0.16 4.79
N TYR A 71 -2.83 -0.58 4.30
CA TYR A 71 -2.40 -0.52 2.90
C TYR A 71 -3.25 -1.38 1.96
N VAL A 72 -4.12 -2.24 2.50
CA VAL A 72 -5.04 -3.05 1.71
C VAL A 72 -6.20 -2.17 1.29
N GLN A 73 -6.32 -1.97 -0.01
CA GLN A 73 -7.43 -1.26 -0.63
C GLN A 73 -8.17 -2.29 -1.47
N PHE A 74 -9.44 -2.51 -1.15
CA PHE A 74 -10.35 -3.28 -1.99
C PHE A 74 -11.27 -2.31 -2.71
N SER A 75 -11.46 -2.50 -4.01
CA SER A 75 -12.57 -1.86 -4.73
C SER A 75 -13.91 -2.50 -4.36
N ASP A 76 -14.99 -1.74 -4.52
CA ASP A 76 -16.35 -2.25 -4.29
C ASP A 76 -16.66 -3.43 -5.23
N GLU A 77 -16.16 -3.38 -6.47
CA GLU A 77 -16.30 -4.47 -7.42
C GLU A 77 -15.55 -5.74 -6.98
N GLU A 78 -14.35 -5.61 -6.43
CA GLU A 78 -13.59 -6.75 -5.88
C GLU A 78 -14.29 -7.36 -4.68
N GLN A 79 -14.82 -6.54 -3.77
CA GLN A 79 -15.59 -7.01 -2.61
C GLN A 79 -16.86 -7.76 -3.05
N ARG A 80 -17.60 -7.20 -4.00
CA ARG A 80 -18.80 -7.82 -4.55
C ARG A 80 -18.49 -9.15 -5.22
N LYS A 81 -17.48 -9.17 -6.09
CA LYS A 81 -17.04 -10.39 -6.78
C LYS A 81 -16.62 -11.47 -5.79
N TRP A 82 -15.84 -11.10 -4.77
CA TRP A 82 -15.43 -12.04 -3.72
C TRP A 82 -16.63 -12.62 -2.96
N TYR A 83 -17.63 -11.78 -2.63
CA TYR A 83 -18.86 -12.24 -1.98
C TYR A 83 -19.66 -13.19 -2.87
N ASP A 84 -19.84 -12.84 -4.15
CA ASP A 84 -20.56 -13.68 -5.12
C ASP A 84 -19.87 -15.04 -5.32
N GLU A 85 -18.53 -15.09 -5.26
CA GLU A 85 -17.76 -16.33 -5.37
C GLU A 85 -17.93 -17.28 -4.16
N LEU A 86 -18.25 -16.79 -2.96
CA LEU A 86 -18.50 -17.65 -1.78
C LEU A 86 -19.71 -18.58 -1.96
N TRP A 87 -20.68 -18.16 -2.78
CA TRP A 87 -21.95 -18.86 -2.96
C TRP A 87 -22.04 -19.62 -4.28
N LYS A 88 -20.97 -19.62 -5.08
CA LYS A 88 -20.89 -20.50 -6.24
C LYS A 88 -20.63 -21.91 -5.72
N GLU A 89 -21.63 -22.79 -5.85
CA GLU A 89 -21.44 -24.21 -5.62
C GLU A 89 -20.28 -24.68 -6.48
N LYS A 90 -19.36 -25.45 -5.89
CA LYS A 90 -18.45 -26.24 -6.71
C LYS A 90 -19.34 -27.26 -7.40
N GLU A 91 -19.54 -27.13 -8.71
CA GLU A 91 -19.92 -28.28 -9.51
C GLU A 91 -18.77 -29.28 -9.34
N ASP A 92 -19.00 -30.25 -8.44
CA ASP A 92 -18.07 -31.34 -8.17
C ASP A 92 -17.87 -32.12 -9.49
N GLU A 93 -16.62 -32.17 -9.94
CA GLU A 93 -16.15 -32.97 -11.08
C GLU A 93 -15.90 -34.42 -10.67
#